data_AF-A0A9P6IEZ8-F1
#
_entry.id   AF-A0A9P6IEZ8-F1
#
_cell.length_a   1.000
_cell.length_b   1.000
_cell.length_c   1.000
_cell.angle_alpha   90.00
_cell.angle_beta   90.00
_cell.angle_gamma   90.00
#
_symmetry.space_group_name_H-M   'P 1'
#
loop_
_entity.id
_entity.type
_entity.pdbx_description
1 polymer ?
#
loop_
_entity_poly.entity_id
_entity_poly.type
_entity_poly.pdbx_seq_one_letter_code
_entity_poly.pdbx_strand_id
1 'polypeptide(L)'
;MQTAAKDTAAIHDGSNKKRKPSAMTEPEDSKKNKPSPAAAAGSGPITPIPHEALLDELRPKYDILPAFTISSTKIHKRVDWLLLHLRKNNGDPRKRAVLLYARPGEVGKMITISEQVKRVVAEEEKEEGDGGGGRWFQYNKMYELPPKPEVVEETMLAGGNDDSDGDDFEVMESRFEKATVPQPTKRAQMSLSIFLSTGPIPELKAKEGVTQQTNEPHGASAPVADQ
;
A
#
# COMPACT_ATOMS: atom_id res chain seq x y z
N MET A 1 42.81 6.73 -50.35
CA MET A 1 43.78 7.79 -50.73
C MET A 1 43.09 9.15 -50.56
N GLN A 2 43.81 10.14 -50.02
CA GLN A 2 43.43 11.55 -49.70
C GLN A 2 42.54 11.68 -48.43
N THR A 3 42.98 12.10 -47.24
CA THR A 3 43.73 13.28 -46.73
C THR A 3 43.07 14.63 -46.98
N ALA A 4 42.53 15.23 -45.91
CA ALA A 4 42.58 16.68 -45.68
C ALA A 4 42.38 16.97 -44.18
N ALA A 5 43.46 17.42 -43.56
CA ALA A 5 43.49 18.12 -42.28
C ALA A 5 43.15 19.60 -42.49
N LYS A 6 42.72 20.27 -41.42
CA LYS A 6 42.94 21.70 -41.08
C LYS A 6 42.01 22.08 -39.93
N ASP A 7 42.34 22.89 -38.93
CA ASP A 7 43.59 23.44 -38.42
C ASP A 7 43.20 24.31 -37.20
N THR A 8 44.05 24.31 -36.16
CA THR A 8 44.47 25.44 -35.28
C THR A 8 43.44 26.47 -34.71
N ALA A 9 43.58 27.09 -33.53
CA ALA A 9 44.65 27.28 -32.55
C ALA A 9 44.08 27.92 -31.26
N ALA A 10 44.77 27.68 -30.12
CA ALA A 10 45.19 28.58 -29.02
C ALA A 10 44.19 29.63 -28.45
N ILE A 11 44.16 29.93 -27.13
CA ILE A 11 45.22 30.56 -26.33
C ILE A 11 45.02 30.27 -24.82
N HIS A 12 46.15 30.29 -24.13
CA HIS A 12 46.45 29.96 -22.74
C HIS A 12 46.92 31.25 -22.04
N ASP A 13 46.36 31.64 -20.88
CA ASP A 13 46.99 32.41 -19.75
C ASP A 13 45.88 32.76 -18.74
N GLY A 14 45.98 32.76 -17.42
CA GLY A 14 46.99 32.53 -16.38
C GLY A 14 46.18 32.38 -15.07
N SER A 15 46.65 32.18 -13.85
CA SER A 15 47.95 32.28 -13.22
C SER A 15 47.84 31.65 -11.81
N ASN A 16 48.98 31.19 -11.29
CA ASN A 16 49.21 30.47 -10.03
C ASN A 16 48.83 31.20 -8.71
N LYS A 17 48.44 30.43 -7.68
CA LYS A 17 49.10 30.31 -6.34
C LYS A 17 48.27 29.40 -5.40
N LYS A 18 48.75 28.18 -5.03
CA LYS A 18 49.48 27.83 -3.77
C LYS A 18 48.64 28.12 -2.50
N ARG A 19 48.23 27.20 -1.59
CA ARG A 19 48.83 25.96 -1.04
C ARG A 19 47.75 25.05 -0.36
N LYS A 20 47.96 23.74 -0.50
CA LYS A 20 47.46 22.56 0.27
C LYS A 20 48.18 22.46 1.66
N PRO A 21 48.03 21.41 2.51
CA PRO A 21 46.91 20.46 2.82
C PRO A 21 46.83 20.03 4.33
N SER A 22 45.98 19.02 4.61
CA SER A 22 46.15 17.91 5.59
C SER A 22 45.86 18.17 7.07
N ALA A 23 45.39 17.23 7.90
CA ALA A 23 44.91 15.85 7.74
C ALA A 23 44.38 15.34 9.10
N MET A 24 43.51 14.32 9.04
CA MET A 24 43.34 13.16 9.94
C MET A 24 43.22 13.34 11.46
N THR A 25 42.15 12.80 12.04
CA THR A 25 42.23 11.93 13.24
C THR A 25 40.99 11.02 13.37
N GLU A 26 41.20 9.71 13.22
CA GLU A 26 40.60 8.63 14.04
C GLU A 26 41.70 8.16 15.01
N PRO A 27 41.48 7.41 16.13
CA PRO A 27 40.45 6.36 16.30
C PRO A 27 39.84 6.14 17.73
N GLU A 28 38.94 5.15 17.79
CA GLU A 28 38.60 4.16 18.86
C GLU A 28 37.72 4.46 20.11
N ASP A 29 36.64 3.66 20.16
CA ASP A 29 35.97 2.94 21.27
C ASP A 29 35.76 3.54 22.67
N SER A 30 34.49 3.68 23.07
CA SER A 30 33.86 2.89 24.17
C SER A 30 32.53 3.49 24.68
N LYS A 31 31.47 2.67 24.58
CA LYS A 31 30.38 2.47 25.56
C LYS A 31 29.79 3.70 26.30
N LYS A 32 28.56 4.09 25.91
CA LYS A 32 27.47 4.22 26.90
C LYS A 32 26.08 3.98 26.31
N ASN A 33 25.42 3.04 26.96
CA ASN A 33 24.10 2.45 26.76
C ASN A 33 22.90 3.41 26.90
N LYS A 34 21.79 2.95 26.27
CA LYS A 34 20.36 3.04 26.65
C LYS A 34 19.55 4.29 26.24
N PRO A 35 18.23 4.14 26.03
CA PRO A 35 17.53 3.02 25.37
C PRO A 35 16.53 3.51 24.30
N SER A 36 16.14 2.58 23.43
CA SER A 36 14.90 2.65 22.64
C SER A 36 13.68 2.99 23.52
N PRO A 37 12.75 3.83 23.04
CA PRO A 37 11.33 3.61 23.30
C PRO A 37 10.84 2.67 22.19
N ALA A 38 10.76 1.35 22.43
CA ALA A 38 9.60 0.73 23.05
C ALA A 38 8.30 1.41 22.61
N ALA A 39 7.63 0.76 21.65
CA ALA A 39 6.18 0.71 21.53
C ALA A 39 5.42 1.96 22.04
N ALA A 40 5.44 3.04 21.27
CA ALA A 40 4.33 3.98 21.33
C ALA A 40 3.15 3.33 20.61
N ALA A 41 2.43 2.48 21.35
CA ALA A 41 1.04 2.19 21.07
C ALA A 41 0.30 3.54 21.13
N GLY A 42 0.25 4.23 19.99
CA GLY A 42 -0.56 5.42 19.82
C GLY A 42 -2.01 5.02 19.96
N SER A 43 -2.59 5.28 21.12
CA SER A 43 -4.02 5.23 21.41
C SER A 43 -4.73 6.38 20.66
N GLY A 44 -4.77 6.29 19.33
CA GLY A 44 -5.89 6.86 18.58
C GLY A 44 -7.07 5.90 18.65
N PRO A 45 -8.27 6.27 18.18
CA PRO A 45 -9.31 5.29 17.93
C PRO A 45 -8.82 4.35 16.83
N ILE A 46 -8.16 3.26 17.24
CA ILE A 46 -7.74 2.17 16.37
C ILE A 46 -9.03 1.48 16.00
N THR A 47 -9.65 1.92 14.90
CA THR A 47 -10.67 1.10 14.24
C THR A 47 -10.03 -0.26 14.02
N PRO A 48 -10.60 -1.35 14.56
CA PRO A 48 -9.99 -2.67 14.45
C PRO A 48 -9.75 -2.94 12.97
N ILE A 49 -8.51 -3.32 12.64
CA ILE A 49 -8.17 -3.73 11.29
C ILE A 49 -9.07 -4.93 11.02
N PRO A 50 -9.94 -4.93 9.98
CA PRO A 50 -10.91 -5.99 9.72
C PRO A 50 -10.31 -7.39 9.48
N HIS A 51 -8.99 -7.49 9.57
CA HIS A 51 -8.17 -8.63 9.21
C HIS A 51 -7.32 -9.16 10.38
N GLU A 52 -7.47 -8.62 11.60
CA GLU A 52 -6.64 -9.01 12.75
C GLU A 52 -6.74 -10.50 13.07
N ALA A 53 -7.95 -11.04 13.20
CA ALA A 53 -8.16 -12.48 13.43
C ALA A 53 -7.54 -13.37 12.34
N LEU A 54 -7.56 -12.91 11.08
CA LEU A 54 -6.95 -13.63 9.97
C LEU A 54 -5.42 -13.54 10.03
N LEU A 55 -4.88 -12.37 10.38
CA LEU A 55 -3.44 -12.18 10.53
C LEU A 55 -2.89 -13.05 11.66
N ASP A 56 -3.58 -13.16 12.78
CA ASP A 56 -3.11 -13.97 13.91
C ASP A 56 -3.07 -15.48 13.59
N GLU A 57 -3.96 -15.95 12.73
CA GLU A 57 -3.94 -17.33 12.22
C GLU A 57 -2.78 -17.58 11.25
N LEU A 58 -2.42 -16.59 10.42
CA LEU A 58 -1.43 -16.77 9.35
C LEU A 58 0.01 -16.38 9.74
N ARG A 59 0.19 -15.41 10.64
CA ARG A 59 1.51 -14.93 11.12
C ARG A 59 2.43 -16.04 11.65
N PRO A 60 1.95 -17.13 12.28
CA PRO A 60 2.81 -18.24 12.69
C PRO A 60 3.47 -18.97 11.52
N LYS A 61 2.83 -18.99 10.34
CA LYS A 61 3.26 -19.74 9.15
C LYS A 61 3.86 -18.88 8.04
N TYR A 62 3.45 -17.61 7.98
CA TYR A 62 3.75 -16.69 6.89
C TYR A 62 4.28 -15.36 7.43
N ASP A 63 5.21 -14.76 6.70
CA ASP A 63 5.63 -13.38 6.94
C ASP A 63 4.74 -12.43 6.14
N ILE A 64 3.68 -11.94 6.80
CA ILE A 64 2.67 -11.08 6.18
C ILE A 64 2.95 -9.63 6.49
N LEU A 65 3.02 -8.81 5.43
CA LEU A 65 3.11 -7.36 5.52
C LEU A 65 1.73 -6.70 5.29
N PRO A 66 1.07 -6.15 6.32
CA PRO A 66 -0.15 -5.38 6.15
C PRO A 66 0.15 -4.00 5.56
N ALA A 67 -0.60 -3.60 4.54
CA ALA A 67 -0.42 -2.39 3.76
C ALA A 67 -1.77 -1.70 3.54
N PHE A 68 -2.04 -0.66 4.34
CA PHE A 68 -3.25 0.15 4.18
C PHE A 68 -3.08 1.21 3.08
N THR A 69 -4.05 1.32 2.19
CA THR A 69 -4.07 2.31 1.10
C THR A 69 -5.05 3.44 1.40
N ILE A 70 -4.53 4.67 1.34
CA ILE A 70 -5.28 5.92 1.50
C ILE A 70 -5.08 6.83 0.28
N SER A 71 -5.85 7.92 0.22
CA SER A 71 -5.80 8.91 -0.86
C SER A 71 -4.39 9.43 -1.14
N SER A 72 -3.59 9.66 -0.08
CA SER A 72 -2.23 10.20 -0.18
C SER A 72 -1.14 9.15 -0.45
N THR A 73 -1.47 7.85 -0.50
CA THR A 73 -0.49 6.79 -0.81
C THR A 73 0.14 7.03 -2.17
N LYS A 74 1.46 7.19 -2.21
CA LYS A 74 2.23 7.30 -3.45
C LYS A 74 2.42 5.91 -4.06
N ILE A 75 1.88 5.69 -5.26
CA ILE A 75 1.85 4.38 -5.93
C ILE A 75 3.26 3.79 -6.05
N HIS A 76 4.19 4.50 -6.69
CA HIS A 76 5.56 4.01 -6.92
C HIS A 76 6.26 3.59 -5.62
N LYS A 77 6.30 4.48 -4.62
CA LYS A 77 6.92 4.17 -3.32
C LYS A 77 6.28 2.95 -2.65
N ARG A 78 4.96 2.80 -2.79
CA ARG A 78 4.27 1.65 -2.23
C ARG A 78 4.65 0.37 -2.99
N VAL A 79 4.65 0.39 -4.32
CA VAL A 79 5.07 -0.75 -5.15
C VAL A 79 6.49 -1.20 -4.78
N ASP A 80 7.45 -0.27 -4.72
CA ASP A 80 8.84 -0.57 -4.37
C ASP A 80 8.96 -1.23 -2.99
N TRP A 81 8.24 -0.70 -2.01
CA TRP A 81 8.22 -1.23 -0.65
C TRP A 81 7.65 -2.64 -0.57
N LEU A 82 6.59 -2.93 -1.33
CA LEU A 82 5.98 -4.25 -1.38
C LEU A 82 6.88 -5.26 -2.08
N LEU A 83 7.50 -4.88 -3.19
CA LEU A 83 8.46 -5.72 -3.90
C LEU A 83 9.67 -6.03 -3.02
N LEU A 84 10.18 -5.05 -2.28
CA LEU A 84 11.27 -5.27 -1.34
C LEU A 84 10.90 -6.32 -0.27
N HIS A 85 9.67 -6.30 0.24
CA HIS A 85 9.20 -7.31 1.19
C HIS A 85 9.10 -8.70 0.55
N LEU A 86 8.50 -8.79 -0.63
CA LEU A 86 8.33 -10.06 -1.34
C LEU A 86 9.68 -10.68 -1.74
N ARG A 87 10.67 -9.87 -2.12
CA ARG A 87 12.01 -10.30 -2.58
C ARG A 87 13.03 -10.52 -1.48
N LYS A 88 12.87 -9.87 -0.32
CA LYS A 88 13.89 -9.89 0.72
C LYS A 88 14.22 -11.37 1.05
N ASN A 89 15.45 -11.69 1.39
CA ASN A 89 15.82 -13.02 1.84
C ASN A 89 16.58 -12.84 3.15
N ASN A 90 15.91 -13.13 4.27
CA ASN A 90 16.42 -12.91 5.63
C ASN A 90 16.75 -14.24 6.34
N GLY A 91 16.76 -15.36 5.60
CA GLY A 91 16.92 -16.70 6.18
C GLY A 91 15.68 -17.22 6.94
N ASP A 92 14.56 -16.48 6.94
CA ASP A 92 13.30 -16.98 7.48
C ASP A 92 12.70 -18.01 6.51
N PRO A 93 12.39 -19.24 6.95
CA PRO A 93 11.75 -20.25 6.10
C PRO A 93 10.30 -19.92 5.74
N ARG A 94 9.67 -18.92 6.38
CA ARG A 94 8.28 -18.57 6.12
C ARG A 94 8.11 -17.95 4.73
N LYS A 95 7.12 -18.45 3.99
CA LYS A 95 6.67 -17.82 2.74
C LYS A 95 6.13 -16.43 3.05
N ARG A 96 6.34 -15.52 2.11
CA ARG A 96 6.00 -14.11 2.29
C ARG A 96 4.77 -13.73 1.53
N ALA A 97 3.98 -12.89 2.16
CA ALA A 97 2.80 -12.33 1.54
C ALA A 97 2.63 -10.88 1.96
N VAL A 98 1.90 -10.15 1.14
CA VAL A 98 1.46 -8.79 1.42
C VAL A 98 -0.05 -8.83 1.57
N LEU A 99 -0.57 -8.17 2.60
CA LEU A 99 -2.00 -7.88 2.75
C LEU A 99 -2.26 -6.42 2.37
N LEU A 100 -2.87 -6.20 1.21
CA LEU A 100 -3.37 -4.90 0.78
C LEU A 100 -4.83 -4.74 1.20
N TYR A 101 -5.15 -3.63 1.85
CA TYR A 101 -6.53 -3.28 2.19
C TYR A 101 -6.71 -1.77 2.12
N ALA A 102 -7.94 -1.32 1.85
CA ALA A 102 -8.26 0.09 1.63
C ALA A 102 -9.66 0.42 2.15
N ARG A 103 -9.97 1.72 2.23
CA ARG A 103 -11.37 2.17 2.28
C ARG A 103 -11.98 2.13 0.88
N PRO A 104 -13.31 2.08 0.73
CA PRO A 104 -13.95 1.83 -0.57
C PRO A 104 -13.60 2.85 -1.65
N GLY A 105 -13.43 4.13 -1.30
CA GLY A 105 -12.97 5.17 -2.24
C GLY A 105 -11.52 4.99 -2.72
N GLU A 106 -10.73 4.16 -2.06
CA GLU A 106 -9.30 3.95 -2.35
C GLU A 106 -9.01 2.54 -2.90
N VAL A 107 -10.03 1.70 -3.07
CA VAL A 107 -9.87 0.34 -3.61
C VAL A 107 -9.31 0.36 -5.02
N GLY A 108 -9.73 1.31 -5.87
CA GLY A 108 -9.18 1.45 -7.22
C GLY A 108 -7.66 1.68 -7.22
N LYS A 109 -7.17 2.56 -6.34
CA LYS A 109 -5.73 2.83 -6.17
C LYS A 109 -4.99 1.60 -5.63
N MET A 110 -5.58 0.90 -4.67
CA MET A 110 -5.02 -0.33 -4.12
C MET A 110 -4.87 -1.41 -5.20
N ILE A 111 -5.87 -1.58 -6.07
CA ILE A 111 -5.81 -2.49 -7.21
C ILE A 111 -4.68 -2.08 -8.16
N THR A 112 -4.56 -0.79 -8.50
CA THR A 112 -3.44 -0.31 -9.33
C THR A 112 -2.07 -0.68 -8.73
N ILE A 113 -1.91 -0.53 -7.41
CA ILE A 113 -0.69 -0.95 -6.71
C ILE A 113 -0.47 -2.46 -6.83
N SER A 114 -1.48 -3.30 -6.60
CA SER A 114 -1.33 -4.76 -6.72
C SER A 114 -1.02 -5.19 -8.15
N GLU A 115 -1.66 -4.60 -9.16
CA GLU A 115 -1.38 -4.92 -10.58
C GLU A 115 0.04 -4.56 -10.98
N GLN A 116 0.55 -3.42 -10.52
CA GLN A 116 1.93 -3.03 -10.82
C GLN A 116 2.94 -3.97 -10.16
N VAL A 117 2.70 -4.42 -8.92
CA VAL A 117 3.54 -5.42 -8.27
C VAL A 117 3.52 -6.74 -9.04
N LYS A 118 2.32 -7.22 -9.44
CA LYS A 118 2.19 -8.46 -10.23
C LYS A 118 2.92 -8.38 -11.57
N ARG A 119 2.85 -7.24 -12.26
CA ARG A 119 3.56 -7.04 -13.52
C ARG A 119 5.06 -7.20 -13.35
N VAL A 120 5.63 -6.55 -12.34
CA VAL A 120 7.07 -6.63 -12.06
C VAL A 120 7.48 -8.05 -11.69
N VAL A 121 6.72 -8.73 -10.81
CA VAL A 121 7.00 -10.12 -10.44
C VAL A 121 6.92 -11.06 -11.65
N ALA A 122 5.96 -10.87 -12.56
CA ALA A 122 5.83 -11.69 -13.76
C ALA A 122 6.89 -11.38 -14.83
N GLU A 123 7.47 -10.19 -14.83
CA GLU A 123 8.56 -9.82 -15.75
C GLU A 123 9.90 -10.46 -15.35
N GLU A 124 10.15 -10.66 -14.05
CA GLU A 124 11.35 -11.32 -13.52
C GLU A 124 11.54 -12.75 -14.06
N GLU A 125 10.44 -13.45 -14.35
CA GLU A 125 10.45 -14.81 -14.93
C GLU A 125 11.18 -14.91 -16.26
N LYS A 126 11.19 -13.83 -17.02
CA LYS A 126 11.77 -13.79 -18.36
C LYS A 126 13.27 -13.54 -18.32
N GLU A 127 13.78 -12.98 -17.22
CA GLU A 127 15.18 -12.60 -17.08
C GLU A 127 16.00 -13.69 -16.39
N GLU A 128 15.42 -14.33 -15.36
CA GLU A 128 16.05 -15.44 -14.65
C GLU A 128 15.59 -16.77 -15.25
N GLY A 129 16.32 -17.29 -16.23
CA GLY A 129 16.06 -18.58 -16.92
C GLY A 129 16.11 -19.84 -16.03
N ASP A 130 15.94 -19.71 -14.71
CA ASP A 130 15.89 -20.78 -13.72
C ASP A 130 14.54 -20.77 -12.97
N GLY A 131 13.46 -21.17 -13.68
CA GLY A 131 12.23 -21.83 -13.21
C GLY A 131 11.46 -21.36 -11.95
N GLY A 132 11.85 -20.28 -11.29
CA GLY A 132 11.46 -20.02 -9.90
C GLY A 132 10.69 -18.72 -9.65
N GLY A 133 11.10 -17.61 -10.24
CA GLY A 133 10.62 -16.26 -9.93
C GLY A 133 9.71 -15.73 -11.03
N GLY A 134 8.40 -15.65 -10.80
CA GLY A 134 7.45 -15.25 -11.84
C GLY A 134 6.00 -15.45 -11.46
N ARG A 135 5.79 -16.46 -10.61
CA ARG A 135 4.48 -16.83 -10.11
C ARG A 135 3.98 -15.86 -9.06
N TRP A 136 2.71 -15.52 -9.16
CA TRP A 136 1.99 -14.81 -8.12
C TRP A 136 0.65 -15.47 -7.85
N PHE A 137 0.25 -15.42 -6.59
CA PHE A 137 -1.02 -15.90 -6.08
C PHE A 137 -1.70 -14.73 -5.39
N GLN A 138 -2.91 -14.43 -5.84
CA GLN A 138 -3.75 -13.35 -5.31
C GLN A 138 -4.99 -13.95 -4.66
N TYR A 139 -5.30 -13.54 -3.43
CA TYR A 139 -6.50 -13.94 -2.71
C TYR A 139 -7.33 -12.72 -2.36
N ASN A 140 -8.53 -12.61 -2.93
CA ASN A 140 -9.42 -11.47 -2.76
C ASN A 140 -10.52 -11.82 -1.77
N LYS A 141 -10.73 -10.96 -0.78
CA LYS A 141 -11.83 -11.06 0.18
C LYS A 141 -12.54 -9.72 0.32
N MET A 142 -13.84 -9.72 0.05
CA MET A 142 -14.73 -8.60 0.35
C MET A 142 -15.10 -8.63 1.84
N TYR A 143 -15.24 -7.46 2.44
CA TYR A 143 -15.66 -7.33 3.83
C TYR A 143 -16.50 -6.07 4.04
N GLU A 144 -17.37 -6.12 5.03
CA GLU A 144 -18.20 -4.98 5.42
C GLU A 144 -17.44 -4.08 6.39
N LEU A 145 -17.53 -2.77 6.19
CA LEU A 145 -17.00 -1.78 7.10
C LEU A 145 -18.07 -1.35 8.11
N PRO A 146 -17.68 -1.11 9.37
CA PRO A 146 -18.58 -0.51 10.35
C PRO A 146 -19.18 0.79 9.80
N PRO A 147 -20.47 1.06 10.06
CA PRO A 147 -21.10 2.30 9.62
C PRO A 147 -20.32 3.49 10.17
N LYS A 148 -20.04 4.47 9.31
CA LYS A 148 -19.40 5.70 9.76
C LYS A 148 -20.33 6.38 10.76
N PRO A 149 -19.84 6.82 11.94
CA PRO A 149 -20.62 7.72 12.77
C PRO A 149 -20.91 8.97 11.93
N GLU A 150 -22.18 9.27 11.76
CA GLU A 150 -22.66 10.51 11.18
C GLU A 150 -22.25 11.62 12.15
N VAL A 151 -21.11 12.26 11.88
CA VAL A 151 -20.69 13.44 12.63
C VAL A 151 -21.61 14.56 12.17
N VAL A 152 -22.74 14.70 12.86
CA VAL A 152 -23.61 15.86 12.72
C VAL A 152 -22.83 17.02 13.34
N GLU A 153 -22.24 17.87 12.52
CA GLU A 153 -21.76 19.19 12.96
C GLU A 153 -22.98 20.09 13.25
N GLU A 154 -23.78 19.73 14.25
CA GLU A 154 -24.84 20.59 14.77
C GLU A 154 -24.21 21.56 15.77
N THR A 155 -23.49 22.56 15.25
CA THR A 155 -23.14 23.74 16.06
C THR A 155 -24.30 24.71 15.96
N MET A 156 -25.23 24.62 16.92
CA MET A 156 -26.14 25.70 17.25
C MET A 156 -25.33 26.91 17.74
N LEU A 157 -25.40 28.03 17.02
CA LEU A 157 -25.12 29.37 17.57
C LEU A 157 -26.28 30.28 17.17
N ALA A 158 -27.36 30.19 17.97
CA ALA A 158 -28.31 31.29 18.10
C ALA A 158 -27.62 32.42 18.88
N GLY A 159 -27.60 33.63 18.32
CA GLY A 159 -27.00 34.79 18.99
C GLY A 159 -26.99 36.10 18.19
N GLY A 160 -28.17 36.63 17.84
CA GLY A 160 -28.60 38.04 18.00
C GLY A 160 -27.99 39.22 17.21
N ASN A 161 -28.91 40.05 16.69
CA ASN A 161 -28.81 41.45 16.20
C ASN A 161 -28.19 41.64 14.79
N ASP A 162 -28.73 42.40 13.82
CA ASP A 162 -29.69 43.53 13.84
C ASP A 162 -30.20 43.80 12.41
N ASP A 163 -31.45 44.25 12.30
CA ASP A 163 -32.13 44.97 11.20
C ASP A 163 -31.71 44.80 9.72
N SER A 164 -32.59 44.17 8.92
CA SER A 164 -32.94 44.67 7.58
C SER A 164 -34.26 44.08 7.09
N ASP A 165 -35.28 44.95 7.02
CA ASP A 165 -36.59 44.75 6.36
C ASP A 165 -36.43 44.21 4.92
N GLY A 166 -37.17 43.14 4.59
CA GLY A 166 -37.25 42.61 3.23
C GLY A 166 -38.04 41.31 3.12
N ASP A 167 -39.35 41.42 2.93
CA ASP A 167 -40.30 40.39 2.44
C ASP A 167 -39.96 38.92 2.78
N ASP A 168 -40.24 38.55 4.03
CA ASP A 168 -40.21 37.17 4.52
C ASP A 168 -41.54 36.47 4.22
N PHE A 169 -41.66 35.92 3.01
CA PHE A 169 -42.56 34.79 2.81
C PHE A 169 -41.92 33.57 3.46
N GLU A 170 -42.32 33.27 4.70
CA GLU A 170 -42.03 32.00 5.35
C GLU A 170 -42.54 30.86 4.46
N VAL A 171 -41.65 30.27 3.65
CA VAL A 171 -41.90 29.00 2.99
C VAL A 171 -42.00 27.98 4.12
N MET A 172 -43.25 27.68 4.49
CA MET A 172 -43.59 26.61 5.42
C MET A 172 -43.18 25.29 4.76
N GLU A 173 -41.88 24.95 4.82
CA GLU A 173 -41.34 23.66 4.37
C GLU A 173 -42.08 22.57 5.15
N SER A 174 -43.05 22.00 4.47
CA SER A 174 -44.06 21.15 5.02
C SER A 174 -43.39 19.89 5.57
N ARG A 175 -43.54 19.65 6.88
CA ARG A 175 -43.10 18.41 7.56
C ARG A 175 -43.59 17.14 6.85
N PHE A 176 -44.58 17.25 5.97
CA PHE A 176 -45.08 16.17 5.13
C PHE A 176 -44.13 15.78 3.99
N GLU A 177 -43.38 16.70 3.37
CA GLU A 177 -42.39 16.33 2.33
C GLU A 177 -41.25 15.50 2.93
N LYS A 178 -40.84 15.83 4.16
CA LYS A 178 -39.80 15.06 4.87
C LYS A 178 -40.29 13.67 5.34
N ALA A 179 -41.60 13.46 5.43
CA ALA A 179 -42.20 12.18 5.82
C ALA A 179 -42.46 11.23 4.63
N THR A 180 -42.49 11.74 3.40
CA THR A 180 -42.70 10.95 2.18
C THR A 180 -41.40 10.57 1.47
N VAL A 181 -40.27 11.20 1.81
CA VAL A 181 -38.95 10.76 1.34
C VAL A 181 -38.59 9.47 2.08
N PRO A 182 -38.51 8.31 1.40
CA PRO A 182 -38.07 7.08 2.05
C PRO A 182 -36.68 7.33 2.63
N GLN A 183 -36.51 7.05 3.92
CA GLN A 183 -35.22 7.21 4.57
C GLN A 183 -34.16 6.47 3.74
N PRO A 184 -33.01 7.12 3.45
CA PRO A 184 -31.96 6.47 2.69
C PRO A 184 -31.56 5.19 3.44
N THR A 185 -31.82 4.04 2.80
CA THR A 185 -31.44 2.75 3.36
C THR A 185 -29.93 2.78 3.60
N LYS A 186 -29.52 2.67 4.88
CA LYS A 186 -28.11 2.63 5.28
C LYS A 186 -27.51 1.33 4.75
N ARG A 187 -27.04 1.35 3.51
CA ARG A 187 -26.36 0.23 2.89
C ARG A 187 -25.01 0.03 3.56
N ALA A 188 -24.75 -1.21 3.98
CA ALA A 188 -23.46 -1.71 4.38
C ALA A 188 -22.37 -1.25 3.39
N GLN A 189 -21.34 -0.56 3.87
CA GLN A 189 -20.25 -0.11 3.01
C GLN A 189 -19.24 -1.25 2.83
N MET A 190 -19.20 -1.85 1.64
CA MET A 190 -18.28 -2.95 1.34
C MET A 190 -16.90 -2.43 0.92
N SER A 191 -15.85 -3.13 1.33
CA SER A 191 -14.47 -2.89 0.90
C SER A 191 -13.77 -4.19 0.51
N LEU A 192 -12.57 -4.06 -0.05
CA LEU A 192 -11.76 -5.14 -0.59
C LEU A 192 -10.44 -5.29 0.18
N SER A 193 -10.04 -6.53 0.39
CA SER A 193 -8.70 -6.92 0.81
C SER A 193 -8.10 -7.90 -0.21
N ILE A 194 -6.80 -7.75 -0.46
CA ILE A 194 -6.04 -8.54 -1.42
C ILE A 194 -4.81 -9.07 -0.70
N PHE A 195 -4.66 -10.39 -0.61
CA PHE A 195 -3.39 -11.02 -0.27
C PHE A 195 -2.64 -11.32 -1.54
N LEU A 196 -1.38 -10.92 -1.61
CA LEU A 196 -0.48 -11.19 -2.72
C LEU A 196 0.75 -11.93 -2.22
N SER A 197 1.08 -13.05 -2.85
CA SER A 197 2.19 -13.93 -2.48
C SER A 197 2.87 -14.50 -3.73
N THR A 198 4.15 -14.83 -3.64
CA THR A 198 4.90 -15.53 -4.69
C THR A 198 4.73 -17.05 -4.64
N GLY A 199 4.17 -17.57 -3.54
CA GLY A 199 3.84 -18.99 -3.37
C GLY A 199 2.39 -19.23 -2.93
N PRO A 200 1.85 -20.44 -3.14
CA PRO A 200 0.48 -20.74 -2.77
C PRO A 200 0.30 -20.76 -1.24
N ILE A 201 -0.85 -20.24 -0.80
CA ILE A 201 -1.31 -20.19 0.60
C ILE A 201 -2.63 -20.96 0.71
N PRO A 202 -2.60 -22.27 1.00
CA PRO A 202 -3.79 -23.12 1.06
C PRO A 202 -4.82 -22.67 2.11
N GLU A 203 -4.36 -22.10 3.22
CA GLU A 203 -5.22 -21.62 4.31
C GLU A 203 -6.14 -20.48 3.87
N LEU A 204 -5.66 -19.61 2.96
CA LEU A 204 -6.49 -18.55 2.38
C LEU A 204 -7.46 -19.11 1.34
N LYS A 205 -7.03 -20.10 0.55
CA LYS A 205 -7.88 -20.76 -0.45
C LYS A 205 -9.07 -21.49 0.19
N ALA A 206 -8.86 -22.10 1.36
CA ALA A 206 -9.89 -22.85 2.07
C ALA A 206 -10.92 -21.96 2.80
N LYS A 207 -10.68 -20.65 2.90
CA LYS A 207 -11.58 -19.73 3.61
C LYS A 207 -12.79 -19.34 2.77
N GLU A 208 -13.94 -19.30 3.43
CA GLU A 208 -15.19 -18.84 2.83
C GLU A 208 -15.09 -17.36 2.40
N GLY A 209 -15.68 -17.05 1.24
CA GLY A 209 -15.69 -15.68 0.69
C GLY A 209 -14.34 -15.20 0.15
N VAL A 210 -13.33 -16.08 0.09
CA VAL A 210 -12.04 -15.79 -0.55
C VAL A 210 -12.03 -16.35 -1.97
N THR A 211 -11.63 -15.52 -2.93
CA THR A 211 -11.41 -15.95 -4.33
C THR A 211 -9.93 -15.95 -4.64
N GLN A 212 -9.44 -16.99 -5.31
CA GLN A 212 -8.04 -17.12 -5.71
C GLN A 212 -7.87 -16.76 -7.20
N GLN A 213 -6.82 -16.01 -7.51
CA GLN A 213 -6.32 -15.73 -8.86
C GLN A 213 -4.82 -16.05 -8.90
N THR A 214 -4.32 -16.56 -10.02
CA THR A 214 -2.90 -16.89 -10.22
C THR A 214 -2.54 -16.76 -11.70
N ASN A 215 -1.26 -16.51 -12.01
CA ASN A 215 -0.71 -16.63 -13.35
C ASN A 215 -0.11 -18.01 -13.66
N GLU A 216 -0.14 -18.96 -12.72
CA GLU A 216 0.32 -20.32 -13.02
C GLU A 216 -0.55 -20.96 -14.12
N PRO A 217 0.10 -21.61 -15.12
CA PRO A 217 -0.64 -22.38 -16.11
C PRO A 217 -1.39 -23.51 -15.40
N HIS A 218 -2.70 -23.55 -15.57
CA HIS A 218 -3.55 -24.63 -15.06
C HIS A 218 -3.20 -25.92 -15.81
N GLY A 219 -2.18 -26.67 -15.38
CA GLY A 219 -1.76 -27.86 -16.13
C GLY A 219 -0.46 -28.55 -15.77
N ALA A 220 0.13 -28.36 -14.59
CA ALA A 220 1.15 -29.30 -14.10
C ALA A 220 0.48 -30.44 -13.32
N SER A 221 -0.46 -31.15 -13.95
CA SER A 221 -0.81 -32.50 -13.48
C SER A 221 0.43 -33.35 -13.63
N ALA A 222 0.95 -33.86 -12.51
CA ALA A 222 2.04 -34.82 -12.49
C ALA A 222 1.80 -35.91 -13.55
N PRO A 223 2.82 -36.31 -14.34
CA PRO A 223 2.68 -37.49 -15.16
C PRO A 223 2.37 -38.67 -14.24
N VAL A 224 1.15 -39.19 -14.35
CA VAL A 224 0.79 -40.48 -13.78
C VAL A 224 1.68 -41.49 -14.49
N ALA A 225 2.74 -41.91 -13.81
CA ALA A 225 3.53 -43.05 -14.24
C ALA A 225 2.66 -44.29 -14.07
N ASP A 226 2.12 -44.78 -15.18
CA ASP A 226 1.61 -46.15 -15.26
C ASP A 226 2.76 -47.12 -14.96
N GLN A 227 2.58 -47.93 -13.92
CA GLN A 227 3.24 -49.22 -13.73
C GLN A 227 2.15 -50.28 -13.51
#